data_AF-A0A7Y1ZEA0-F1
#
_entry.id   AF-A0A7Y1ZEA0-F1
#
_cell.length_a   1.000
_cell.length_b   1.000
_cell.length_c   1.000
_cell.angle_alpha   90.00
_cell.angle_beta   90.00
_cell.angle_gamma   90.00
#
_symmetry.space_group_name_H-M   'P 1'
#
loop_
_entity.id
_entity.type
_entity.pdbx_description
1 polymer ?
#
loop_
_entity_poly.entity_id
_entity_poly.type
_entity_poly.pdbx_seq_one_letter_code
_entity_poly.pdbx_strand_id
1 'polypeptide(L)' 'MESVNFNPEELCSRKLWQLVSAPTPSEISDTELSRAIAELARRRHYLEELEEMGKLWEPVNH' A
#
# COMPACT_ATOMS: atom_id res chain seq x y z
N MET A 1 19.90 1.21 15.23
CA MET A 1 18.67 0.61 14.70
C MET A 1 18.90 0.43 13.22
N GLU A 2 19.00 -0.82 12.76
CA GLU A 2 19.05 -1.12 11.34
C GLU A 2 17.63 -0.95 10.80
N SER A 3 17.41 0.12 10.04
CA SER A 3 16.20 0.34 9.27
C SER A 3 16.06 -0.78 8.25
N VAL A 4 14.93 -1.49 8.26
CA VAL A 4 14.64 -2.52 7.26
C VAL A 4 14.51 -1.80 5.92
N ASN A 5 15.60 -1.76 5.15
CA ASN A 5 15.68 -1.03 3.89
C ASN A 5 14.80 -1.73 2.84
N PHE A 6 13.48 -1.55 2.93
CA PHE A 6 12.50 -2.13 2.01
C PHE A 6 12.02 -1.07 1.02
N ASN A 7 11.74 -1.49 -0.20
CA ASN A 7 11.11 -0.66 -1.21
C ASN A 7 9.57 -0.86 -1.14
N PRO A 8 8.76 0.15 -0.79
CA PRO A 8 7.32 0.01 -0.69
C PRO A 8 6.65 -0.44 -1.99
N GLU A 9 7.23 -0.07 -3.14
CA GLU A 9 6.72 -0.42 -4.47
C GLU A 9 6.82 -1.93 -4.75
N GLU A 10 7.78 -2.62 -4.13
CA GLU A 10 7.97 -4.07 -4.25
C GLU A 10 7.06 -4.88 -3.32
N LEU A 11 6.41 -4.23 -2.35
CA LEU A 11 5.51 -4.89 -1.40
C LEU A 11 4.08 -4.91 -1.91
N CYS A 12 3.36 -6.01 -1.69
CA CYS A 12 1.93 -6.06 -1.98
C CYS A 12 1.14 -5.17 -1.00
N SER A 13 -0.06 -4.73 -1.39
CA SER A 13 -0.87 -3.80 -0.60
C SER A 13 -1.20 -4.35 0.80
N ARG A 14 -1.37 -5.68 0.91
CA ARG A 14 -1.56 -6.36 2.20
C ARG A 14 -0.33 -6.22 3.11
N LYS A 15 0.87 -6.42 2.56
CA LYS A 15 2.11 -6.32 3.34
C LYS A 15 2.37 -4.88 3.77
N LEU A 16 2.14 -3.91 2.89
CA LEU A 16 2.17 -2.49 3.25
C LEU A 16 1.20 -2.18 4.40
N TRP A 17 -0.03 -2.69 4.32
CA TRP A 17 -1.03 -2.52 5.38
C TRP A 17 -0.55 -3.09 6.72
N GLN A 18 0.04 -4.28 6.72
CA GLN A 18 0.59 -4.89 7.94
C GLN A 18 1.71 -4.05 8.57
N LEU A 19 2.53 -3.37 7.76
CA LEU A 19 3.61 -2.52 8.25
C LEU A 19 3.07 -1.23 8.88
N VAL A 20 2.07 -0.59 8.25
CA VAL A 20 1.48 0.66 8.77
C VAL A 20 0.55 0.43 9.97
N SER A 21 -0.06 -0.76 10.09
CA SER A 21 -0.99 -1.09 11.17
C SER A 21 -0.35 -1.83 12.35
N ALA A 22 0.95 -2.11 12.30
CA ALA A 22 1.63 -2.82 13.37
C ALA A 22 1.78 -1.93 14.62
N PRO A 23 1.48 -2.45 15.83
CA PRO A 23 1.52 -1.67 17.08
C PRO A 23 2.94 -1.33 17.56
N THR A 24 3.99 -1.91 16.95
CA THR A 24 5.39 -1.69 17.33
C THR A 24 6.24 -1.33 16.10
N PRO A 25 6.45 -0.03 15.83
CA PRO A 25 7.29 0.43 14.72
C PRO A 25 8.80 0.35 15.00
N SER A 26 9.26 -0.43 15.99
CA SER A 26 10.68 -0.38 16.41
C SER A 26 11.70 -0.80 15.33
N GLU A 27 11.23 -1.35 14.21
CA GLU A 27 12.05 -1.76 13.06
C GLU A 27 11.85 -0.87 11.82
N ILE A 28 10.95 0.12 11.87
CA ILE A 28 10.61 1.01 10.76
C ILE A 28 10.86 2.46 11.18
N SER A 29 11.67 3.17 10.40
CA SER A 29 11.83 4.61 10.55
C SER A 29 10.59 5.37 10.11
N ASP A 30 10.39 6.58 10.65
CA ASP A 30 9.30 7.48 10.25
C ASP A 30 9.28 7.75 8.74
N THR A 31 10.48 7.81 8.12
CA THR A 31 10.64 7.96 6.67
C THR A 31 10.09 6.74 5.92
N GLU A 32 10.42 5.52 6.37
CA GLU A 32 9.92 4.29 5.76
C GLU A 32 8.41 4.12 5.95
N LEU A 33 7.90 4.48 7.12
CA LEU A 33 6.47 4.51 7.40
C LEU A 33 5.75 5.49 6.46
N SER A 34 6.30 6.70 6.30
CA SER A 34 5.74 7.72 5.40
C SER A 34 5.72 7.24 3.95
N ARG A 35 6.78 6.57 3.49
CA ARG A 35 6.83 6.00 2.13
C ARG A 35 5.83 4.86 1.94
N ALA A 36 5.64 4.00 2.94
CA ALA A 36 4.63 2.92 2.89
C ALA A 36 3.20 3.47 2.84
N ILE A 37 2.90 4.51 3.63
CA ILE A 37 1.60 5.20 3.61
C ILE A 37 1.37 5.88 2.24
N ALA A 38 2.37 6.57 1.70
CA ALA A 38 2.27 7.23 0.40
C ALA A 38 1.97 6.22 -0.72
N GLU A 39 2.62 5.06 -0.70
CA GLU A 39 2.37 4.00 -1.67
C GLU A 39 0.97 3.39 -1.54
N LEU A 40 0.47 3.16 -0.31
CA LEU A 40 -0.90 2.72 -0.09
C LEU A 40 -1.93 3.73 -0.63
N ALA A 41 -1.71 5.03 -0.38
CA ALA A 41 -2.58 6.09 -0.89
C ALA A 41 -2.60 6.12 -2.43
N ARG A 42 -1.43 5.98 -3.06
CA ARG A 42 -1.29 5.92 -4.52
C ARG A 42 -2.07 4.76 -5.12
N ARG A 43 -1.99 3.58 -4.50
CA ARG A 43 -2.73 2.39 -4.97
C ARG A 43 -4.24 2.54 -4.80
N ARG A 44 -4.69 3.17 -3.70
CA ARG A 44 -6.12 3.47 -3.53
C ARG A 44 -6.59 4.43 -4.63
N HIS A 45 -5.82 5.47 -4.91
CA HIS A 45 -6.14 6.42 -5.98
C HIS A 45 -6.25 5.73 -7.35
N TYR A 46 -5.31 4.85 -7.71
CA TYR A 46 -5.43 4.08 -8.97
C TYR A 46 -6.65 3.16 -9.00
N LEU A 47 -7.05 2.57 -7.87
CA LEU A 47 -8.29 1.79 -7.81
C LEU A 47 -9.51 2.70 -8.01
N GLU A 48 -9.56 3.86 -7.36
CA GLU A 48 -10.64 4.85 -7.57
C GLU A 48 -10.72 5.27 -9.06
N GLU A 49 -9.59 5.57 -9.70
CA GLU A 49 -9.56 5.91 -11.14
C GLU A 49 -10.05 4.74 -12.03
N LEU A 50 -9.65 3.51 -11.72
CA LEU A 50 -10.11 2.34 -12.46
C LEU A 50 -11.61 2.07 -12.27
N GLU A 51 -12.17 2.43 -11.11
CA GLU A 51 -13.60 2.35 -10.83
C GLU A 51 -14.36 3.41 -11.62
N GLU A 52 -13.90 4.66 -11.62
CA GLU A 52 -14.47 5.76 -12.41
C GLU A 52 -14.46 5.46 -13.92
N MET A 53 -13.41 4.79 -14.41
CA MET A 53 -13.32 4.35 -15.80
C MET A 53 -14.18 3.12 -16.12
N GLY A 54 -14.88 2.54 -15.12
CA GLY A 54 -15.66 1.32 -15.28
C GLY A 54 -14.83 0.09 -15.62
N LYS A 55 -13.53 0.09 -15.26
CA LYS A 55 -12.56 -0.98 -15.56
C LYS A 55 -12.39 -1.99 -14.43
N LEU A 56 -12.86 -1.68 -13.22
CA LEU A 56 -12.85 -2.59 -12.08
C LEU A 56 -14.05 -3.54 -12.04
N TRP A 57 -15.12 -3.27 -12.79
CA TRP A 57 -16.25 -4.17 -12.86
C TRP A 57 -16.03 -5.21 -13.96
N GLU A 58 -15.64 -6.43 -13.58
CA GLU A 58 -15.77 -7.57 -14.48
C GLU A 58 -17.25 -7.77 -14.81
N PRO A 59 -17.64 -7.93 -16.09
CA PRO A 59 -19.00 -8.34 -16.40
C PRO A 59 -19.20 -9.73 -15.78
N VAL A 60 -20.10 -9.80 -14.80
CA VAL A 60 -20.59 -11.06 -14.24
C VAL A 60 -21.24 -11.81 -15.39
N ASN A 61 -20.55 -12.80 -15.95
CA ASN A 61 -21.17 -13.77 -16.85
C ASN A 61 -22.16 -14.59 -16.02
N HIS A 62 -23.45 -14.30 -16.20
CA HIS A 62 -24.57 -15.02 -15.62
C HIS A 62 -25.10 -16.09 -16.60
#